data_AF-A0A7S1JHB3-F1
#
_entry.id   AF-A0A7S1JHB3-F1
#
_cell.length_a   1.000
_cell.length_b   1.000
_cell.length_c   1.000
_cell.angle_alpha   90.00
_cell.angle_beta   90.00
_cell.angle_gamma   90.00
#
_symmetry.space_group_name_H-M   'P 1'
#
loop_
_entity.id
_entity.type
_entity.pdbx_description
1 polymer ?
#
loop_
_entity_poly.entity_id
_entity_poly.type
_entity_poly.pdbx_seq_one_letter_code
_entity_poly.pdbx_strand_id
1 'polypeptide(L)'
;GPGGPSPFVVVEGLNDKRAILRAAPKVGVAHIDGQRILCTNGVGLQPWMVEQLQYAHSAGNAVIILTDPDFTGTGIRNILDDLLGGIALHAFIPVEQCELKGDKGNK
;
A
#
# COMPACT_ATOMS: atom_id res chain seq x y z
N GLY A 1 8.07 0.77 25.01
CA GLY A 1 7.61 2.16 24.77
C GLY A 1 6.61 2.17 23.63
N PRO A 2 5.79 3.21 23.46
CA PRO A 2 4.71 3.21 22.46
C PRO A 2 5.19 3.21 20.98
N GLY A 3 6.50 3.17 20.71
CA GLY A 3 7.06 3.13 19.36
C GLY A 3 7.31 1.71 18.86
N GLY A 4 6.24 1.01 18.47
CA GLY A 4 6.39 -0.15 17.57
C GLY A 4 6.86 0.28 16.18
N PRO A 5 7.44 -0.63 15.37
CA PRO A 5 7.88 -0.30 14.02
C PRO A 5 6.70 0.25 13.20
N SER A 6 6.90 1.42 12.59
CA SER A 6 5.89 2.11 11.79
C SER A 6 5.92 1.53 10.36
N PRO A 7 4.84 0.89 9.88
CA PRO A 7 4.87 0.21 8.60
C PRO A 7 4.98 1.19 7.45
N PHE A 8 5.54 0.72 6.33
CA PHE A 8 5.35 1.36 5.03
C PHE A 8 4.08 0.81 4.39
N VAL A 9 3.26 1.69 3.82
CA VAL A 9 2.06 1.30 3.07
C VAL A 9 2.26 1.62 1.60
N VAL A 10 2.09 0.63 0.75
CA VAL A 10 2.14 0.78 -0.71
C VAL A 10 0.71 0.79 -1.25
N VAL A 11 0.40 1.80 -2.04
CA VAL A 11 -0.91 1.98 -2.68
C VAL A 11 -0.75 2.25 -4.17
N GLU A 12 -1.79 1.99 -4.93
CA GLU A 12 -1.80 2.21 -6.38
C GLU A 12 -1.85 3.70 -6.75
N GLY A 13 -2.77 4.44 -6.13
CA GLY A 13 -3.11 5.81 -6.53
C GLY A 13 -2.97 6.86 -5.43
N LEU A 14 -2.89 8.12 -5.88
CA LEU A 14 -2.80 9.28 -4.98
C LEU A 14 -4.08 9.44 -4.13
N ASN A 15 -5.23 9.00 -4.66
CA ASN A 15 -6.48 9.05 -3.91
C ASN A 15 -6.47 8.10 -2.71
N ASP A 16 -5.88 6.92 -2.87
CA ASP A 16 -5.71 5.92 -1.80
C ASP A 16 -4.77 6.46 -0.72
N LYS A 17 -3.64 7.04 -1.14
CA LYS A 17 -2.72 7.74 -0.23
C LYS A 17 -3.43 8.80 0.59
N ARG A 18 -4.26 9.63 -0.06
CA ARG A 18 -5.05 10.66 0.61
C ARG A 18 -6.12 10.06 1.54
N ALA A 19 -6.74 8.94 1.17
CA ALA A 19 -7.73 8.26 2.00
C ALA A 19 -7.09 7.75 3.30
N ILE A 20 -5.93 7.09 3.22
CA ILE A 20 -5.17 6.63 4.37
C ILE A 20 -4.78 7.81 5.28
N LEU A 21 -4.23 8.89 4.72
CA LEU A 21 -3.85 10.07 5.51
C LEU A 21 -5.03 10.71 6.25
N ARG A 22 -6.25 10.63 5.70
CA ARG A 22 -7.46 11.09 6.38
C ARG A 22 -7.97 10.12 7.43
N ALA A 23 -7.78 8.81 7.24
CA ALA A 23 -8.31 7.77 8.10
C ALA A 23 -7.39 7.46 9.29
N ALA A 24 -6.07 7.35 9.06
CA ALA A 24 -5.09 6.91 10.04
C ALA A 24 -5.15 7.67 11.38
N PRO A 25 -5.27 9.02 11.41
CA PRO A 25 -5.41 9.75 12.67
C PRO A 25 -6.71 9.44 13.41
N LYS A 26 -7.80 9.15 12.70
CA LYS A 26 -9.12 8.87 13.27
C LYS A 26 -9.20 7.50 13.95
N VAL A 27 -8.40 6.55 13.46
CA VAL A 27 -8.35 5.18 13.99
C VAL A 27 -7.16 4.97 14.93
N GLY A 28 -6.50 6.04 15.38
CA GLY A 28 -5.41 5.98 16.36
C GLY A 28 -4.06 5.50 15.79
N VAL A 29 -3.90 5.47 14.47
CA VAL A 29 -2.64 5.08 13.80
C VAL A 29 -1.80 6.34 13.57
N ALA A 30 -1.26 6.90 14.65
CA ALA A 30 -0.51 8.16 14.63
C ALA A 30 0.83 8.10 13.85
N HIS A 31 1.32 6.90 13.55
CA HIS A 31 2.66 6.68 12.99
C HIS A 31 2.70 6.54 11.46
N ILE A 32 1.55 6.54 10.78
CA ILE A 32 1.50 6.53 9.31
C ILE A 32 1.35 7.98 8.83
N ASP A 33 2.44 8.54 8.31
CA ASP A 33 2.47 9.86 7.70
C ASP A 33 2.65 9.80 6.18
N GLY A 34 2.75 10.97 5.54
CA GLY A 34 2.88 11.07 4.09
C GLY A 34 4.18 10.48 3.52
N GLN A 35 5.21 10.28 4.34
CA GLN A 35 6.51 9.70 3.92
C GLN A 35 6.47 8.17 3.99
N ARG A 36 5.63 7.61 4.85
CA ARG A 36 5.42 6.17 5.00
C ARG A 36 4.42 5.58 4.01
N ILE A 37 3.78 6.40 3.17
CA ILE A 37 2.85 5.95 2.13
C ILE A 37 3.47 6.16 0.74
N LEU A 38 3.77 5.06 0.08
CA LEU A 38 4.35 5.00 -1.26
C LEU A 38 3.25 4.75 -2.28
N CYS A 39 3.17 5.62 -3.30
CA CYS A 39 2.16 5.55 -4.36
C CYS A 39 2.82 5.09 -5.65
N THR A 40 2.40 3.96 -6.19
CA THR A 40 3.01 3.37 -7.40
C THR A 40 2.61 4.07 -8.69
N ASN A 41 1.52 4.85 -8.67
CA ASN A 41 0.93 5.51 -9.85
C ASN A 41 0.67 4.50 -10.98
N GLY A 42 0.01 3.38 -10.65
CA GLY A 42 -0.17 2.23 -11.54
C GLY A 42 0.94 1.18 -11.38
N VAL A 43 1.34 0.50 -12.46
CA VAL A 43 2.34 -0.59 -12.40
C VAL A 43 3.79 -0.12 -12.30
N GLY A 44 4.05 1.18 -12.38
CA GLY A 44 5.41 1.74 -12.51
C GLY A 44 6.12 1.97 -11.18
N LEU A 45 6.63 0.92 -10.53
CA LEU A 45 7.53 1.07 -9.38
C LEU A 45 8.80 1.81 -9.79
N GLN A 46 8.99 3.00 -9.22
CA GLN A 46 10.18 3.81 -9.50
C GLN A 46 11.39 3.26 -8.73
N PRO A 47 12.63 3.40 -9.25
CA PRO A 47 13.84 2.89 -8.58
C PRO A 47 13.97 3.35 -7.12
N TRP A 48 13.68 4.64 -6.85
CA TRP A 48 13.72 5.17 -5.49
C TRP A 48 12.70 4.51 -4.53
N MET A 49 11.56 4.04 -5.04
CA MET A 49 10.58 3.31 -4.23
C MET A 49 11.10 1.93 -3.87
N VAL A 50 11.74 1.27 -4.84
CA VAL A 50 12.36 -0.04 -4.64
C VAL A 50 13.44 0.04 -3.56
N GLU A 51 14.34 1.02 -3.67
CA GLU A 51 15.38 1.27 -2.66
C GLU A 51 14.78 1.53 -1.27
N GLN A 52 13.74 2.36 -1.19
CA GLN A 52 13.05 2.66 0.07
C GLN A 52 12.40 1.42 0.68
N LEU A 53 11.77 0.58 -0.13
CA LEU A 53 11.11 -0.65 0.32
C LEU A 53 12.13 -1.69 0.79
N GLN A 54 13.23 -1.87 0.07
CA GLN A 54 14.33 -2.76 0.47
C GLN A 54 15.00 -2.27 1.76
N TYR A 55 15.23 -0.97 1.89
CA TYR A 55 15.77 -0.37 3.11
C TYR A 55 14.81 -0.56 4.29
N ALA A 56 13.53 -0.24 4.10
CA ALA A 56 12.49 -0.41 5.11
C ALA A 56 12.43 -1.85 5.62
N HIS A 57 12.43 -2.81 4.68
CA HIS A 57 12.46 -4.22 4.97
C HIS A 57 13.72 -4.61 5.76
N SER A 58 14.90 -4.24 5.28
CA SER A 58 16.19 -4.57 5.92
C SER A 58 16.29 -3.98 7.34
N ALA A 59 15.65 -2.83 7.57
CA ALA A 59 15.55 -2.20 8.89
C ALA A 59 14.46 -2.80 9.80
N GLY A 60 13.80 -3.89 9.37
CA GLY A 60 12.78 -4.61 10.15
C GLY A 60 11.41 -3.95 10.18
N ASN A 61 11.13 -3.00 9.27
CA ASN A 61 9.79 -2.43 9.15
C ASN A 61 8.89 -3.38 8.34
N ALA A 62 7.63 -3.49 8.77
CA ALA A 62 6.62 -4.14 7.95
C ALA A 62 6.34 -3.32 6.69
N VAL A 63 6.12 -4.02 5.57
CA VAL A 63 5.59 -3.45 4.34
C VAL A 63 4.18 -3.99 4.15
N ILE A 64 3.21 -3.09 4.02
CA ILE A 64 1.80 -3.40 3.81
C ILE A 64 1.43 -2.99 2.39
N ILE A 65 0.92 -3.92 1.58
CA ILE A 65 0.42 -3.65 0.25
C ILE A 65 -1.11 -3.52 0.34
N LEU A 66 -1.63 -2.35 -0.03
CA LEU A 66 -3.05 -2.05 -0.06
C LEU A 66 -3.41 -1.55 -1.46
N THR A 67 -3.75 -2.47 -2.34
CA THR A 67 -4.10 -2.21 -3.74
C THR A 67 -5.48 -2.80 -4.07
N ASP A 68 -6.09 -2.30 -5.14
CA ASP A 68 -7.42 -2.75 -5.55
C ASP A 68 -7.42 -4.25 -5.91
N PRO A 69 -8.56 -4.96 -5.76
CA PRO A 69 -8.70 -6.36 -6.13
C PRO A 69 -8.90 -6.52 -7.65
N ASP A 70 -8.14 -5.81 -8.47
CA ASP A 70 -8.21 -5.84 -9.93
C ASP A 70 -6.90 -6.39 -10.54
N PHE A 71 -6.82 -6.36 -11.87
CA PHE A 71 -5.64 -6.82 -12.60
C PHE A 71 -4.38 -6.00 -12.26
N THR A 72 -4.53 -4.68 -12.14
CA THR A 72 -3.41 -3.75 -11.86
C THR A 72 -2.87 -3.97 -10.46
N GLY A 73 -3.74 -3.98 -9.45
CA GLY A 73 -3.40 -4.24 -8.07
C GLY A 73 -2.78 -5.61 -7.87
N THR A 74 -3.20 -6.62 -8.63
CA THR A 74 -2.58 -7.96 -8.62
C THR A 74 -1.17 -7.94 -9.21
N GLY A 75 -0.95 -7.21 -10.30
CA GLY A 75 0.38 -7.01 -10.88
C GLY A 75 1.34 -6.35 -9.89
N ILE A 76 0.90 -5.29 -9.20
CA ILE A 76 1.69 -4.60 -8.17
C ILE A 76 2.02 -5.56 -7.02
N ARG A 77 1.04 -6.32 -6.52
CA ARG A 77 1.25 -7.31 -5.45
C ARG A 77 2.33 -8.32 -5.81
N ASN A 78 2.25 -8.91 -7.00
CA ASN A 78 3.23 -9.90 -7.46
C ASN A 78 4.64 -9.32 -7.57
N ILE A 79 4.79 -8.13 -8.16
CA ILE A 79 6.10 -7.49 -8.30
C ILE A 79 6.71 -7.20 -6.91
N LEU A 80 5.91 -6.73 -5.97
CA LEU A 80 6.38 -6.42 -4.62
C LEU A 80 6.69 -7.68 -3.79
N ASP A 81 5.93 -8.76 -3.96
CA ASP A 81 6.24 -10.05 -3.34
C ASP A 81 7.56 -10.61 -3.86
N ASP A 82 7.77 -10.60 -5.17
CA ASP A 82 9.05 -11.04 -5.76
C ASP A 82 10.21 -10.17 -5.27
N LEU A 83 10.01 -8.85 -5.19
CA LEU A 83 11.02 -7.89 -4.73
C LEU A 83 11.39 -8.09 -3.25
N LEU A 84 10.42 -8.42 -2.41
CA LEU A 84 10.58 -8.51 -0.96
C LEU A 84 10.72 -9.96 -0.46
N GLY A 85 10.74 -10.95 -1.36
CA GLY A 85 10.86 -12.36 -0.97
C GLY A 85 9.62 -12.91 -0.26
N GLY A 86 8.43 -12.41 -0.59
CA GLY A 86 7.14 -12.93 -0.13
C GLY A 86 6.78 -12.61 1.33
N ILE A 87 7.45 -11.64 1.94
CA ILE A 87 7.23 -11.26 3.34
C ILE A 87 6.27 -10.07 3.51
N ALA A 88 5.87 -9.44 2.40
CA ALA A 88 4.96 -8.30 2.46
C ALA A 88 3.61 -8.74 3.03
N LEU A 89 3.01 -7.86 3.83
CA LEU A 89 1.66 -8.06 4.34
C LEU A 89 0.67 -7.55 3.31
N HIS A 90 -0.24 -8.41 2.86
CA HIS A 90 -1.30 -8.03 1.91
C HIS A 90 -2.56 -7.64 2.67
N ALA A 91 -2.99 -6.40 2.51
CA ALA A 91 -4.21 -5.87 3.08
C ALA A 91 -5.28 -5.71 2.00
N PHE A 92 -6.52 -6.04 2.34
CA PHE A 92 -7.67 -5.96 1.46
C PHE A 92 -8.79 -5.15 2.12
N ILE A 93 -9.50 -4.35 1.32
CA ILE A 93 -10.70 -3.64 1.79
C ILE A 93 -11.89 -4.63 1.74
N PRO A 94 -12.69 -4.73 2.81
CA PRO A 94 -13.91 -5.55 2.79
C PRO A 94 -14.87 -5.09 1.69
N VAL A 95 -15.53 -6.06 1.03
CA VAL A 95 -16.43 -5.80 -0.10
C VAL A 95 -17.54 -4.83 0.27
N GLU A 96 -18.04 -4.88 1.51
CA GLU A 96 -19.10 -4.02 2.03
C GLU A 96 -18.68 -2.54 2.12
N GLN A 97 -17.38 -2.27 2.12
CA GLN A 97 -16.78 -0.93 2.16
C GLN A 97 -16.23 -0.48 0.81
N CYS A 98 -16.28 -1.35 -0.21
CA CYS A 98 -15.89 -1.00 -1.56
C CYS A 98 -17.00 -0.15 -2.20
N GLU A 99 -16.65 1.06 -2.65
CA GLU A 99 -17.54 1.84 -3.50
C GLU A 99 -17.48 1.29 -4.93
N LEU A 100 -18.60 0.82 -5.47
CA LEU A 100 -18.76 0.48 -6.90
C LEU A 100 -18.58 1.74 -7.74
N LYS A 101 -17.35 2.12 -8.05
CA LYS A 101 -17.07 3.26 -8.91
C LYS A 101 -17.10 2.84 -10.37
N GLY A 102 -18.31 2.76 -10.92
CA GLY A 102 -18.56 2.75 -12.36
C GLY A 102 -17.72 1.72 -13.12
N ASP A 103 -18.01 0.45 -12.90
CA ASP A 103 -17.55 -0.59 -13.80
C ASP A 103 -18.11 -0.29 -15.20
N LYS A 104 -17.26 0.18 -16.11
CA LYS A 104 -17.47 -0.01 -17.54
C LYS A 104 -17.10 -1.45 -17.88
N GLY A 105 -17.72 -2.39 -17.18
CA GLY A 105 -17.88 -3.75 -17.65
C GLY A 105 -18.78 -3.65 -18.86
N ASN A 106 -18.16 -3.61 -20.05
CA ASN A 106 -18.90 -3.88 -21.27
C ASN A 106 -19.59 -5.24 -21.10
N LYS A 107 -20.89 -5.25 -21.37
CA LYS A 107 -21.72 -6.44 -21.55
C LYS A 107 -21.09 -7.40 -22.57
#